data_AF-A0A1A0PAR2-F1
#
_entry.id   AF-A0A1A0PAR2-F1
#
_cell.length_a   1.000
_cell.length_b   1.000
_cell.length_c   1.000
_cell.angle_alpha   90.00
_cell.angle_beta   90.00
_cell.angle_gamma   90.00
#
_symmetry.space_group_name_H-M   'P 1'
#
loop_
_entity.id
_entity.type
_entity.pdbx_description
1 polymer ?
#
loop_
_entity_poly.entity_id
_entity_poly.type
_entity_poly.pdbx_seq_one_letter_code
_entity_poly.pdbx_strand_id
1 'polypeptide(L)'
;SRVHCSRATIYRCAGGKRQIRDAVMERSAARIVEVVRGAVAGLTGSERIVTAIGVALKEIRADPLGPLMFSTIRSDHDRTWLTESPIVARLATDLNGLTDDDTEAVQWIVRVVLSLLYWPVADAETEQKMVERFISPAFAS
;
A
#
# COMPACT_ATOMS: atom_id res chain seq x y z
N SER A 1 5.80 35.92 -13.32
CA SER A 1 5.49 36.73 -12.13
C SER A 1 6.02 36.03 -10.88
N ARG A 2 7.11 36.54 -10.28
CA ARG A 2 7.65 36.00 -9.02
C ARG A 2 6.79 36.52 -7.87
N VAL A 3 5.95 35.65 -7.31
CA VAL A 3 5.11 36.01 -6.15
C VAL A 3 6.01 36.08 -4.93
N HIS A 4 6.19 37.27 -4.36
CA HIS A 4 6.84 37.48 -3.07
C HIS A 4 5.90 37.03 -1.94
N CYS A 5 5.78 35.72 -1.72
CA CYS A 5 5.16 35.20 -0.50
C CYS A 5 6.19 35.23 0.64
N SER A 6 5.84 35.88 1.76
CA SER A 6 6.63 35.85 2.99
C SER A 6 6.82 34.40 3.48
N ARG A 7 7.99 34.08 4.04
CA ARG A 7 8.33 32.75 4.56
C ARG A 7 7.27 32.22 5.54
N ALA A 8 6.71 33.07 6.38
CA ALA A 8 5.66 32.70 7.33
C ALA A 8 4.37 32.20 6.62
N THR A 9 4.02 32.82 5.50
CA THR A 9 2.89 32.41 4.65
C THR A 9 3.20 31.10 3.93
N ILE A 10 4.45 30.92 3.46
CA ILE A 10 4.87 29.65 2.85
C ILE A 10 4.82 28.51 3.86
N TYR A 11 5.33 28.67 5.10
CA TYR A 11 5.29 27.60 6.09
C TYR A 11 3.86 27.24 6.53
N ARG A 12 2.96 28.22 6.70
CA ARG A 12 1.55 27.95 7.04
C ARG A 12 0.82 27.25 5.90
N CYS A 13 1.02 27.70 4.66
CA CYS A 13 0.42 27.09 3.49
C CYS A 13 1.04 25.73 3.17
N ALA A 14 2.35 25.54 3.35
CA ALA A 14 3.03 24.26 3.15
C ALA A 14 2.65 23.24 4.24
N GLY A 15 2.59 23.67 5.50
CA GLY A 15 2.08 22.87 6.62
C GLY A 15 0.62 22.45 6.39
N GLY A 16 -0.25 23.40 6.03
CA GLY A 16 -1.66 23.10 5.71
C GLY A 16 -1.82 22.21 4.48
N LYS A 17 -1.04 22.42 3.40
CA LYS A 17 -1.08 21.56 2.20
C LYS A 17 -0.58 20.15 2.49
N ARG A 18 0.48 19.99 3.30
CA ARG A 18 0.98 18.68 3.74
C ARG A 18 -0.09 17.96 4.55
N GLN A 19 -0.71 18.64 5.50
CA GLN A 19 -1.75 18.07 6.37
C GLN A 19 -3.00 17.64 5.58
N ILE A 20 -3.45 18.45 4.61
CA ILE A 20 -4.56 18.09 3.71
C ILE A 20 -4.19 16.88 2.85
N ARG A 21 -2.97 16.88 2.27
CA ARG A 21 -2.48 15.75 1.48
C ARG A 21 -2.46 14.48 2.32
N ASP A 22 -1.90 14.53 3.52
CA ASP A 22 -1.75 13.34 4.38
C ASP A 22 -3.15 12.81 4.77
N ALA A 23 -4.10 13.67 5.12
CA ALA A 23 -5.49 13.27 5.41
C ALA A 23 -6.21 12.65 4.18
N VAL A 24 -5.94 13.15 2.98
CA VAL A 24 -6.47 12.59 1.74
C VAL A 24 -5.86 11.22 1.44
N MET A 25 -4.56 11.05 1.70
CA MET A 25 -3.86 9.77 1.55
C MET A 25 -4.36 8.72 2.54
N GLU A 26 -4.59 9.11 3.80
CA GLU A 26 -5.20 8.24 4.81
C GLU A 26 -6.59 7.77 4.38
N ARG A 27 -7.40 8.67 3.81
CA ARG A 27 -8.74 8.31 3.31
C ARG A 27 -8.69 7.33 2.14
N SER A 28 -7.75 7.50 1.22
CA SER A 28 -7.54 6.53 0.13
C SER A 28 -7.06 5.18 0.67
N ALA A 29 -6.09 5.17 1.58
CA ALA A 29 -5.61 3.96 2.21
C ALA A 29 -6.74 3.18 2.90
N ALA A 30 -7.59 3.88 3.66
CA ALA A 30 -8.74 3.28 4.32
C ALA A 30 -9.74 2.68 3.32
N ARG A 31 -9.98 3.35 2.19
CA ARG A 31 -10.88 2.83 1.14
C ARG A 31 -10.35 1.53 0.55
N ILE A 32 -9.06 1.49 0.21
CA ILE A 32 -8.40 0.31 -0.36
C ILE A 32 -8.50 -0.87 0.62
N VAL A 33 -8.23 -0.61 1.90
CA VAL A 33 -8.35 -1.58 2.99
C VAL A 33 -9.75 -2.17 3.08
N GLU A 34 -10.81 -1.35 3.04
CA GLU A 34 -12.18 -1.86 3.07
C GLU A 34 -12.51 -2.74 1.86
N VAL A 35 -12.01 -2.38 0.67
CA VAL A 35 -12.19 -3.21 -0.54
C VAL A 35 -11.48 -4.56 -0.39
N VAL A 36 -10.23 -4.57 0.09
CA VAL A 36 -9.48 -5.80 0.34
C VAL A 36 -10.19 -6.66 1.38
N ARG A 37 -10.63 -6.07 2.51
CA ARG A 37 -11.36 -6.77 3.57
C ARG A 37 -12.63 -7.45 3.04
N GLY A 38 -13.39 -6.75 2.20
CA GLY A 38 -14.58 -7.30 1.56
C GLY A 38 -14.26 -8.45 0.62
N ALA A 39 -13.21 -8.32 -0.19
CA ALA A 39 -12.84 -9.33 -1.18
C ALA A 39 -12.31 -10.64 -0.56
N VAL A 40 -11.71 -10.58 0.62
CA VAL A 40 -11.16 -11.75 1.31
C VAL A 40 -12.09 -12.32 2.39
N ALA A 41 -13.31 -11.78 2.51
CA ALA A 41 -14.27 -12.23 3.48
C ALA A 41 -14.66 -13.69 3.21
N GLY A 42 -14.50 -14.57 4.22
CA GLY A 42 -14.80 -16.00 4.11
C GLY A 42 -13.72 -16.84 3.42
N LEU A 43 -12.66 -16.23 2.88
CA LEU A 43 -11.48 -16.96 2.39
C LEU A 43 -10.53 -17.26 3.55
N THR A 44 -9.71 -18.30 3.42
CA THR A 44 -8.71 -18.72 4.43
C THR A 44 -7.39 -19.12 3.77
N GLY A 45 -6.32 -19.21 4.57
CA GLY A 45 -5.00 -19.67 4.11
C GLY A 45 -4.46 -18.93 2.89
N SER A 46 -3.80 -19.66 2.00
CA SER A 46 -3.17 -19.14 0.78
C SER A 46 -4.13 -18.39 -0.15
N GLU A 47 -5.36 -18.90 -0.33
CA GLU A 47 -6.38 -18.27 -1.19
C GLU A 47 -6.71 -16.85 -0.73
N ARG A 48 -6.82 -16.66 0.59
CA ARG A 48 -7.06 -15.37 1.21
C ARG A 48 -5.93 -14.38 0.95
N ILE A 49 -4.68 -14.83 1.09
CA ILE A 49 -3.48 -13.99 0.89
C ILE A 49 -3.29 -13.60 -0.58
N VAL A 50 -3.40 -14.56 -1.50
CA VAL A 50 -3.29 -14.31 -2.94
C VAL A 50 -4.35 -13.32 -3.40
N THR A 51 -5.58 -13.49 -2.93
CA THR A 51 -6.69 -12.55 -3.21
C THR A 51 -6.41 -11.16 -2.64
N ALA A 52 -5.91 -11.07 -1.39
CA ALA A 52 -5.56 -9.79 -0.77
C ALA A 52 -4.52 -9.02 -1.59
N ILE A 53 -3.44 -9.70 -2.01
CA ILE A 53 -2.36 -9.09 -2.82
C ILE A 53 -2.91 -8.59 -4.15
N GLY A 54 -3.64 -9.44 -4.90
CA GLY A 54 -4.18 -9.07 -6.21
C GLY A 54 -5.13 -7.88 -6.14
N VAL A 55 -6.04 -7.86 -5.16
CA VAL A 55 -6.98 -6.75 -4.95
C VAL A 55 -6.23 -5.48 -4.53
N ALA A 56 -5.29 -5.57 -3.59
CA ALA A 56 -4.50 -4.42 -3.17
C ALA A 56 -3.73 -3.79 -4.35
N LEU A 57 -3.06 -4.60 -5.18
CA LEU A 57 -2.34 -4.13 -6.35
C LEU A 57 -3.25 -3.40 -7.35
N LYS A 58 -4.43 -3.98 -7.62
CA LYS A 58 -5.43 -3.39 -8.51
C LYS A 58 -5.91 -2.03 -7.99
N GLU A 59 -6.31 -1.97 -6.73
CA GLU A 59 -6.87 -0.76 -6.13
C GLU A 59 -5.82 0.35 -6.00
N ILE A 60 -4.59 0.03 -5.58
CA ILE A 60 -3.49 1.00 -5.47
C ILE A 60 -3.13 1.59 -6.84
N ARG A 61 -3.10 0.77 -7.90
CA ARG A 61 -2.79 1.24 -9.27
C ARG A 61 -3.93 2.05 -9.89
N ALA A 62 -5.18 1.74 -9.53
CA ALA A 62 -6.36 2.48 -9.97
C ALA A 62 -6.55 3.80 -9.18
N ASP A 63 -5.89 3.96 -8.03
CA ASP A 63 -6.01 5.16 -7.21
C ASP A 63 -5.40 6.38 -7.93
N PRO A 64 -6.15 7.48 -8.11
CA PRO A 64 -5.65 8.71 -8.73
C PRO A 64 -4.43 9.33 -8.03
N LEU A 65 -4.24 9.01 -6.75
CA LEU A 65 -3.12 9.43 -5.92
C LEU A 65 -1.95 8.44 -5.97
N GLY A 66 -2.09 7.31 -6.66
CA GLY A 66 -1.05 6.29 -6.81
C GLY A 66 0.31 6.90 -7.18
N PRO A 67 0.43 7.72 -8.24
CA PRO A 67 1.69 8.37 -8.60
C PRO A 67 2.26 9.28 -7.48
N LEU A 68 1.41 9.90 -6.66
CA LEU A 68 1.84 10.72 -5.52
C LEU A 68 2.31 9.85 -4.35
N MET A 69 1.65 8.72 -4.10
CA MET A 69 2.09 7.67 -3.16
C MET A 69 3.45 7.12 -3.59
N PHE A 70 3.67 6.87 -4.89
CA PHE A 70 4.96 6.40 -5.43
C PHE A 70 6.05 7.48 -5.45
N SER A 71 5.71 8.73 -5.71
CA SER A 71 6.70 9.81 -5.75
C SER A 71 7.30 10.10 -4.37
N THR A 72 6.52 9.93 -3.30
CA THR A 72 6.99 10.01 -1.91
C THR A 72 7.84 8.81 -1.51
N ILE A 73 7.49 7.60 -1.98
CA ILE A 73 8.33 6.38 -1.83
C ILE A 73 9.72 6.57 -2.46
N ARG A 74 9.81 7.25 -3.60
CA ARG A 74 11.09 7.47 -4.31
C ARG A 74 11.95 8.57 -3.68
N SER A 75 11.36 9.51 -2.95
CA SER A 75 12.10 10.62 -2.32
C SER A 75 12.62 10.28 -0.92
N ASP A 76 11.92 9.44 -0.15
CA ASP A 76 12.34 8.98 1.17
C ASP A 76 12.86 7.54 1.08
N HIS A 77 14.15 7.41 0.75
CA HIS A 77 14.88 6.14 0.75
C HIS A 77 15.24 5.71 2.18
N ASP A 78 14.32 5.88 3.14
CA ASP A 78 14.59 5.72 4.56
C ASP A 78 13.67 4.67 5.18
N ARG A 79 14.24 3.84 6.06
CA ARG A 79 13.52 2.75 6.78
C ARG A 79 12.31 3.29 7.55
N THR A 80 12.33 4.57 7.89
CA THR A 80 11.30 5.36 8.56
C THR A 80 9.99 5.40 7.78
N TRP A 81 10.01 5.40 6.44
CA TRP A 81 8.77 5.41 5.65
C TRP A 81 7.96 4.12 5.84
N LEU A 82 8.62 2.97 5.96
CA LEU A 82 7.92 1.69 6.17
C LEU A 82 7.14 1.69 7.50
N THR A 83 7.65 2.40 8.52
CA THR A 83 7.03 2.56 9.83
C THR A 83 6.07 3.73 9.93
N GLU A 84 6.27 4.79 9.15
CA GLU A 84 5.47 6.02 9.20
C GLU A 84 4.36 6.09 8.13
N SER A 85 4.43 5.26 7.08
CA SER A 85 3.43 5.23 6.02
C SER A 85 2.11 4.66 6.53
N PRO A 86 1.03 5.46 6.56
CA PRO A 86 -0.28 4.99 7.01
C PRO A 86 -0.83 3.86 6.13
N ILE A 87 -0.42 3.82 4.85
CA ILE A 87 -0.79 2.76 3.90
C ILE A 87 -0.12 1.45 4.28
N VAL A 88 1.19 1.49 4.57
CA VAL A 88 1.95 0.29 4.95
C VAL A 88 1.50 -0.22 6.32
N ALA A 89 1.35 0.67 7.31
CA ALA A 89 0.89 0.28 8.65
C ALA A 89 -0.51 -0.36 8.61
N ARG A 90 -1.41 0.14 7.75
CA ARG A 90 -2.79 -0.37 7.68
C ARG A 90 -2.92 -1.61 6.80
N LEU A 91 -2.15 -1.69 5.72
CA LEU A 91 -1.98 -2.94 4.97
C LEU A 91 -1.39 -4.02 5.89
N ALA A 92 -0.39 -3.67 6.70
CA ALA A 92 0.20 -4.57 7.68
C ALA A 92 -0.81 -4.99 8.76
N THR A 93 -1.65 -4.08 9.26
CA THR A 93 -2.72 -4.39 10.23
C THR A 93 -3.73 -5.39 9.66
N ASP A 94 -4.15 -5.19 8.42
CA ASP A 94 -5.06 -6.11 7.75
C ASP A 94 -4.41 -7.45 7.47
N LEU A 95 -3.15 -7.44 7.04
CA LEU A 95 -2.33 -8.63 6.85
C LEU A 95 -2.09 -9.38 8.17
N ASN A 96 -1.99 -8.71 9.30
CA ASN A 96 -1.79 -9.36 10.61
C ASN A 96 -2.95 -10.28 10.97
N GLY A 97 -4.18 -9.83 10.67
CA GLY A 97 -5.37 -10.68 10.77
C GLY A 97 -5.51 -11.71 9.63
N LEU A 98 -4.61 -11.68 8.64
CA LEU A 98 -4.53 -12.64 7.53
C LEU A 98 -3.48 -13.75 7.76
N THR A 99 -2.46 -13.48 8.56
CA THR A 99 -1.30 -14.37 8.79
C THR A 99 -1.22 -14.92 10.20
N ASP A 100 -2.34 -15.03 10.92
CA ASP A 100 -2.40 -15.50 12.32
C ASP A 100 -1.41 -14.77 13.26
N ASP A 101 -1.34 -13.44 13.13
CA ASP A 101 -0.41 -12.55 13.87
C ASP A 101 1.10 -12.81 13.61
N ASP A 102 1.44 -13.54 12.55
CA ASP A 102 2.83 -13.67 12.09
C ASP A 102 3.35 -12.34 11.52
N THR A 103 4.04 -11.59 12.36
CA THR A 103 4.61 -10.29 12.03
C THR A 103 5.67 -10.37 10.92
N GLU A 104 6.40 -11.48 10.81
CA GLU A 104 7.39 -11.66 9.75
C GLU A 104 6.71 -11.87 8.40
N ALA A 105 5.66 -12.70 8.36
CA ALA A 105 4.84 -12.90 7.18
C ALA A 105 4.20 -11.59 6.70
N VAL A 106 3.62 -10.80 7.61
CA VAL A 106 3.07 -9.47 7.28
C VAL A 106 4.12 -8.58 6.62
N GLN A 107 5.30 -8.48 7.25
CA GLN A 107 6.40 -7.67 6.75
C GLN A 107 6.88 -8.13 5.37
N TRP A 108 6.90 -9.43 5.14
CA TRP A 108 7.28 -10.00 3.86
C TRP A 108 6.23 -9.71 2.78
N ILE A 109 4.94 -9.91 3.05
CA ILE A 109 3.87 -9.63 2.09
C ILE A 109 3.85 -8.15 1.69
N VAL A 110 4.02 -7.23 2.65
CA VAL A 110 4.14 -5.80 2.35
C VAL A 110 5.26 -5.53 1.34
N ARG A 111 6.42 -6.18 1.50
CA ARG A 111 7.55 -6.03 0.56
C ARG A 111 7.24 -6.61 -0.81
N VAL A 112 6.51 -7.72 -0.89
CA VAL A 112 6.03 -8.30 -2.16
C VAL A 112 5.08 -7.34 -2.86
N VAL A 113 4.11 -6.77 -2.16
CA VAL A 113 3.18 -5.79 -2.74
C VAL A 113 3.96 -4.57 -3.26
N LEU A 114 4.88 -4.03 -2.47
CA LEU A 114 5.69 -2.87 -2.87
C LEU A 114 6.59 -3.17 -4.08
N SER A 115 7.17 -4.36 -4.16
CA SER A 115 8.01 -4.75 -5.30
C SER A 115 7.19 -4.86 -6.59
N LEU A 116 6.01 -5.47 -6.53
CA LEU A 116 5.09 -5.58 -7.67
C LEU A 116 4.48 -4.24 -8.08
N LEU A 117 4.32 -3.31 -7.15
CA LEU A 117 3.90 -1.95 -7.49
C LEU A 117 5.01 -1.16 -8.18
N TYR A 118 6.26 -1.29 -7.72
CA TYR A 118 7.40 -0.56 -8.26
C TYR A 118 7.90 -1.14 -9.58
N TRP A 119 7.89 -2.47 -9.68
CA TRP A 119 8.30 -3.24 -10.86
C TRP A 119 7.13 -4.14 -11.28
N PRO A 120 6.13 -3.58 -11.97
CA PRO A 120 4.94 -4.34 -12.35
C PRO A 120 5.26 -5.40 -13.40
N VAL A 121 4.52 -6.50 -13.33
CA VAL A 121 4.48 -7.49 -14.42
C VAL A 121 3.71 -6.88 -15.59
N ALA A 122 4.10 -7.23 -16.82
CA ALA A 122 3.53 -6.64 -18.02
C ALA A 122 2.03 -6.94 -18.19
N ASP A 123 1.57 -8.08 -17.69
CA ASP A 123 0.19 -8.55 -17.81
C ASP A 123 -0.38 -9.07 -16.49
N ALA A 124 -1.66 -8.77 -16.26
CA ALA A 124 -2.34 -9.09 -15.02
C ALA A 124 -2.54 -10.60 -14.81
N GLU A 125 -2.65 -11.38 -15.89
CA GLU A 125 -2.82 -12.84 -15.81
C GLU A 125 -1.52 -13.51 -15.33
N THR A 126 -0.37 -13.11 -15.86
CA THR A 126 0.94 -13.58 -15.41
C THR A 126 1.24 -13.08 -14.01
N GLU A 127 0.86 -11.86 -13.66
CA GLU A 127 0.99 -11.38 -12.28
C GLU A 127 0.21 -12.27 -11.30
N GLN A 128 -1.06 -12.57 -11.62
CA GLN A 128 -1.88 -13.44 -10.79
C GLN A 128 -1.27 -14.85 -10.69
N LYS A 129 -0.82 -15.43 -11.81
CA LYS A 129 -0.16 -16.74 -11.82
C LYS A 129 1.15 -16.73 -11.03
N MET A 130 1.92 -15.64 -11.08
CA MET A 130 3.15 -15.48 -10.30
C MET A 130 2.84 -15.43 -8.81
N VAL A 131 1.88 -14.60 -8.39
CA VAL A 131 1.45 -14.49 -7.00
C VAL A 131 0.93 -15.84 -6.51
N GLU A 132 0.03 -16.48 -7.26
CA GLU A 132 -0.50 -17.79 -6.89
C GLU A 132 0.61 -18.85 -6.77
N ARG A 133 1.52 -18.94 -7.74
CA ARG A 133 2.58 -19.95 -7.76
C ARG A 133 3.61 -19.78 -6.65
N PHE A 134 4.00 -18.54 -6.34
CA PHE A 134 5.12 -18.27 -5.44
C PHE A 134 4.68 -17.88 -4.03
N ILE A 135 3.45 -17.41 -3.84
CA ILE A 135 2.92 -17.04 -2.52
C ILE A 135 2.15 -18.19 -1.89
N SER A 136 1.31 -18.91 -2.65
CA SER A 136 0.44 -19.95 -2.06
C SER A 136 1.21 -21.00 -1.24
N PRO A 137 2.37 -21.51 -1.67
CA PRO A 137 3.11 -22.51 -0.88
C PRO A 137 3.57 -22.02 0.49
N ALA A 138 3.81 -20.70 0.65
CA ALA A 138 4.23 -20.12 1.93
C ALA A 138 3.09 -20.04 2.96
N PHE A 139 1.84 -20.18 2.52
CA PHE A 139 0.63 -20.03 3.34
C PHE A 139 -0.34 -21.22 3.17
N ALA A 140 0.15 -22.37 2.71
CA ALA A 140 -0.65 -23.56 2.45
C ALA A 140 -1.00 -24.36 3.73
N SER A 141 -0.70 -23.82 4.90
CA SER A 141 -0.88 -24.47 6.21
C SER A 141 -2.25 -24.18 6.80
#